data_AF-X1A6B3-F1
#
_entry.id   AF-X1A6B3-F1
#
_cell.length_a   1.000
_cell.length_b   1.000
_cell.length_c   1.000
_cell.angle_alpha   90.00
_cell.angle_beta   90.00
_cell.angle_gamma   90.00
#
_symmetry.space_group_name_H-M   'P 1'
#
loop_
_entity.id
_entity.type
_entity.pdbx_description
1 polymer ?
#
loop_
_entity_poly.entity_id
_entity_poly.type
_entity_poly.pdbx_seq_one_letter_code
_entity_poly.pdbx_strand_id
1 'polypeptide(L)'
;MEKEIGVVSHYFGRISVGAIELTDTLEVGDIIHLMGHSTNFTQKVESIEIEHVKVDKAKKGDSIGIIVDEKVRDGDIVYKVMEPYEEI
;
A
#
# COMPACT_ATOMS: atom_id res chain seq x y z
N MET A 1 2.20 -15.99 -3.48
CA MET A 1 2.12 -15.82 -2.01
C MET A 1 2.02 -14.34 -1.65
N GLU A 2 1.47 -13.97 -0.49
CA GLU A 2 1.45 -12.58 -0.02
C GLU A 2 1.94 -12.47 1.44
N LYS A 3 2.44 -11.29 1.81
CA LYS A 3 2.98 -11.00 3.15
C LYS A 3 2.42 -9.68 3.66
N GLU A 4 1.94 -9.64 4.89
CA GLU A 4 1.53 -8.39 5.53
C GLU A 4 2.73 -7.45 5.67
N ILE A 5 2.58 -6.22 5.20
CA ILE A 5 3.64 -5.20 5.20
C ILE A 5 3.21 -3.87 5.83
N GLY A 6 1.95 -3.73 6.24
CA GLY A 6 1.48 -2.50 6.89
C GLY A 6 -0.02 -2.43 7.08
N VAL A 7 -0.46 -1.29 7.59
CA VAL A 7 -1.87 -0.96 7.82
C VAL A 7 -2.16 0.45 7.36
N VAL A 8 -3.31 0.67 6.75
CA VAL A 8 -3.79 2.00 6.38
C VAL A 8 -4.10 2.78 7.66
N SER A 9 -3.40 3.89 7.87
CA SER A 9 -3.64 4.81 9.00
C SER A 9 -4.63 5.91 8.65
N HIS A 10 -4.68 6.33 7.38
CA HIS A 10 -5.63 7.33 6.92
C HIS A 10 -5.90 7.27 5.42
N TYR A 11 -7.06 7.77 4.98
CA TYR A 11 -7.37 7.95 3.56
C TYR A 11 -7.75 9.39 3.19
N PHE A 12 -6.94 10.02 2.34
CA PHE A 12 -7.17 11.36 1.81
C PHE A 12 -8.02 11.31 0.53
N GLY A 13 -9.33 11.10 0.68
CA GLY A 13 -10.24 10.87 -0.44
C GLY A 13 -10.35 11.98 -1.49
N ARG A 14 -9.85 13.20 -1.23
CA ARG A 14 -9.81 14.28 -2.24
C ARG A 14 -8.71 14.09 -3.30
N ILE A 15 -7.67 13.35 -2.95
CA ILE A 15 -6.48 13.12 -3.78
C ILE A 15 -6.21 11.62 -3.98
N SER A 16 -7.11 10.75 -3.52
CA SER A 16 -6.98 9.30 -3.58
C SER A 16 -5.69 8.77 -2.99
N VAL A 17 -5.20 9.37 -1.88
CA VAL A 17 -3.97 8.91 -1.20
C VAL A 17 -4.31 8.10 0.03
N GLY A 18 -3.76 6.89 0.13
CA GLY A 18 -3.73 6.09 1.36
C GLY A 18 -2.44 6.33 2.12
N ALA A 19 -2.56 6.75 3.39
CA ALA A 19 -1.45 6.75 4.34
C ALA A 19 -1.31 5.37 4.96
N ILE A 20 -0.11 4.80 4.94
CA ILE A 20 0.17 3.43 5.38
C ILE A 20 1.34 3.46 6.36
N GLU A 21 1.15 2.83 7.52
CA GLU A 21 2.23 2.55 8.47
C GLU A 21 2.87 1.21 8.12
N LEU A 22 4.13 1.24 7.70
CA LEU A 22 4.81 0.03 7.25
C LEU A 22 5.37 -0.80 8.41
N THR A 23 5.11 -2.11 8.37
CA THR A 23 5.71 -3.12 9.25
C THR A 23 6.85 -3.88 8.57
N ASP A 24 7.04 -3.68 7.26
CA ASP A 24 8.13 -4.23 6.43
C ASP A 24 8.57 -3.21 5.35
N THR A 25 9.36 -3.65 4.37
CA THR A 25 9.83 -2.85 3.24
C THR A 25 8.85 -2.87 2.07
N LEU A 26 8.77 -1.75 1.37
CA LEU A 26 7.99 -1.59 0.13
C LEU A 26 8.79 -0.75 -0.87
N GLU A 27 8.76 -1.14 -2.14
CA GLU A 27 9.44 -0.45 -3.23
C GLU A 27 8.45 -0.07 -4.33
N VAL A 28 8.76 1.01 -5.05
CA VAL A 28 8.01 1.38 -6.25
C VAL A 28 8.10 0.24 -7.26
N GLY A 29 6.94 -0.16 -7.79
CA GLY A 29 6.79 -1.28 -8.70
C GLY A 29 6.31 -2.58 -8.06
N ASP A 30 6.32 -2.68 -6.73
CA ASP A 30 5.72 -3.81 -6.02
C ASP A 30 4.20 -3.86 -6.23
N ILE A 31 3.64 -5.07 -6.16
CA ILE A 31 2.19 -5.28 -6.14
C ILE A 31 1.75 -5.42 -4.68
N ILE A 32 0.74 -4.65 -4.30
CA ILE A 32 0.11 -4.72 -2.99
C ILE A 32 -1.34 -5.16 -3.10
N HIS A 33 -1.84 -5.80 -2.06
CA HIS A 33 -3.22 -6.18 -1.86
C HIS A 33 -3.74 -5.45 -0.63
N LEU A 34 -4.76 -4.61 -0.81
CA LEU A 34 -5.43 -3.90 0.27
C LEU A 34 -6.70 -4.65 0.65
N MET A 35 -6.75 -5.12 1.89
CA MET A 35 -7.84 -5.95 2.39
C MET A 35 -8.41 -5.39 3.70
N GLY A 36 -9.72 -5.23 3.73
CA GLY A 36 -10.48 -4.78 4.89
C GLY A 36 -11.92 -5.24 4.81
N HIS A 37 -12.80 -4.64 5.62
CA HIS A 37 -14.20 -5.07 5.69
C HIS A 37 -14.97 -4.84 4.38
N SER A 38 -14.62 -3.81 3.63
CA SER A 38 -15.27 -3.45 2.34
C SER A 38 -14.25 -2.96 1.32
N THR A 39 -13.03 -3.46 1.44
CA THR A 39 -11.88 -3.14 0.60
C THR A 39 -11.22 -4.47 0.28
N ASN A 40 -11.08 -4.82 -1.00
CA ASN A 40 -10.40 -6.04 -1.44
C ASN A 40 -9.99 -5.85 -2.90
N PHE A 41 -8.78 -5.36 -3.12
CA PHE A 41 -8.22 -5.17 -4.45
C PHE A 41 -6.70 -5.16 -4.42
N THR A 42 -6.10 -5.49 -5.55
CA THR A 42 -4.65 -5.42 -5.76
C THR A 42 -4.30 -4.26 -6.67
N GLN A 43 -3.14 -3.66 -6.44
CA GLN A 43 -2.60 -2.62 -7.31
C GLN A 43 -1.08 -2.65 -7.33
N LYS A 44 -0.51 -2.03 -8.36
CA LYS A 44 0.93 -1.75 -8.41
C LYS A 44 1.20 -0.42 -7.69
N VAL A 45 2.31 -0.35 -6.96
CA VAL A 45 2.77 0.88 -6.33
C VAL A 45 3.49 1.72 -7.38
N GLU A 46 2.87 2.82 -7.81
CA GLU A 46 3.47 3.73 -8.81
C GLU A 46 4.37 4.80 -8.18
N SER A 47 4.11 5.17 -6.93
CA SER A 47 4.90 6.17 -6.21
C SER A 47 4.75 6.00 -4.71
N ILE A 48 5.81 6.32 -3.97
CA ILE A 48 5.83 6.37 -2.51
C ILE A 48 6.29 7.76 -2.08
N GLU A 49 5.58 8.36 -1.11
CA GLU A 49 5.95 9.62 -0.48
C GLU A 49 6.14 9.46 1.02
N ILE A 50 7.20 10.05 1.57
CA ILE A 50 7.44 10.19 3.02
C ILE A 50 7.64 11.68 3.29
N GLU A 51 6.85 12.27 4.17
CA GLU A 51 6.92 13.71 4.53
C GLU A 51 6.97 14.64 3.29
N HIS A 52 6.15 14.35 2.26
CA HIS A 52 6.10 15.03 0.95
C HIS A 52 7.33 14.88 0.05
N VAL A 53 8.21 13.94 0.35
CA VAL A 53 9.37 13.61 -0.48
C VAL A 53 9.13 12.27 -1.16
N LYS A 54 9.23 12.25 -2.49
CA LYS A 54 9.16 11.00 -3.27
C LYS A 54 10.40 10.15 -3.00
N VAL A 55 10.18 8.86 -2.75
CA VAL A 55 11.22 7.87 -2.52
C VAL A 55 10.93 6.61 -3.34
N ASP A 56 11.98 5.90 -3.75
CA ASP A 56 11.83 4.64 -4.50
C ASP A 56 11.57 3.45 -3.55
N LYS A 57 11.94 3.61 -2.28
CA LYS A 57 11.85 2.57 -1.24
C LYS A 57 11.50 3.16 0.11
N ALA A 58 10.66 2.45 0.84
CA ALA A 58 10.36 2.69 2.25
C ALA A 58 10.63 1.42 3.07
N LYS A 59 10.89 1.61 4.37
CA LYS A 59 11.24 0.53 5.30
C LYS A 59 10.25 0.46 6.45
N LYS A 60 10.38 -0.62 7.23
CA LYS A 60 9.64 -0.81 8.47
C LYS A 60 9.75 0.43 9.38
N GLY A 61 8.60 0.90 9.85
CA GLY A 61 8.46 2.06 10.72
C GLY A 61 8.28 3.38 9.98
N ASP A 62 8.39 3.41 8.65
CA ASP A 62 8.07 4.60 7.87
C ASP A 62 6.54 4.72 7.70
N SER A 63 6.05 5.95 7.79
CA SER A 63 4.69 6.33 7.39
C SER A 63 4.76 6.85 5.96
N ILE A 64 4.06 6.17 5.05
CA ILE A 64 4.11 6.47 3.62
C ILE A 64 2.74 6.93 3.10
N GLY A 65 2.75 7.77 2.08
CA GLY A 65 1.59 8.05 1.23
C GLY A 65 1.74 7.39 -0.14
N ILE A 66 0.69 6.72 -0.61
CA ILE A 66 0.59 6.20 -1.99
C ILE A 66 -0.76 6.56 -2.60
N ILE A 67 -0.82 6.71 -3.91
CA ILE A 67 -2.10 6.81 -4.62
C ILE A 67 -2.74 5.41 -4.65
N VAL A 68 -4.03 5.33 -4.36
CA VAL A 68 -4.81 4.09 -4.37
C VAL A 68 -5.90 4.12 -5.44
N ASP A 69 -6.12 2.97 -6.07
CA ASP A 69 -7.08 2.83 -7.19
C ASP A 69 -8.54 2.89 -6.70
N GLU A 70 -8.78 2.40 -5.48
CA GLU A 70 -10.08 2.42 -4.84
C GLU A 70 -10.04 3.04 -3.44
N LYS A 71 -11.21 3.38 -2.92
CA LYS A 71 -11.35 3.93 -1.57
C LYS A 71 -10.97 2.90 -0.53
N VAL A 72 -9.94 3.24 0.25
CA VAL A 72 -9.49 2.48 1.42
C VAL A 72 -10.00 3.13 2.72
N ARG A 73 -9.84 2.43 3.85
CA ARG A 73 -10.28 2.87 5.18
C ARG A 73 -9.19 2.62 6.20
N ASP A 74 -9.21 3.44 7.25
CA ASP A 74 -8.34 3.29 8.41
C ASP A 74 -8.52 1.88 9.00
N GLY A 75 -7.40 1.17 9.17
CA GLY A 75 -7.37 -0.22 9.61
C GLY A 75 -7.38 -1.28 8.49
N ASP A 76 -7.52 -0.90 7.23
CA ASP A 76 -7.34 -1.84 6.11
C ASP A 76 -5.89 -2.36 6.12
N ILE A 77 -5.71 -3.67 5.98
CA ILE A 77 -4.41 -4.34 6.01
C ILE A 77 -3.80 -4.34 4.63
N VAL A 78 -2.49 -4.08 4.57
CA VAL A 78 -1.72 -4.03 3.32
C VAL A 78 -0.79 -5.23 3.25
N TYR A 79 -0.95 -6.02 2.20
CA TYR A 79 -0.08 -7.15 1.89
C TYR A 79 0.76 -6.87 0.65
N LYS A 80 2.03 -7.27 0.65
CA LYS A 80 2.85 -7.34 -0.56
C LYS A 80 2.67 -8.70 -1.21
N VAL A 81 2.31 -8.69 -2.50
CA VAL A 81 2.20 -9.89 -3.32
C VAL A 81 3.61 -10.25 -3.82
N MET A 82 4.15 -11.38 -3.37
CA MET A 82 5.51 -11.83 -3.69
C MET A 82 5.58 -12.65 -4.99
N GLU A 83 4.47 -13.25 -5.40
CA GLU A 83 4.35 -13.96 -6.67
C GLU A 83 3.01 -13.58 -7.31
N PRO A 84 3.00 -13.01 -8.53
CA PRO A 84 1.76 -12.89 -9.27
C PRO A 84 1.25 -14.29 -9.58
N TYR A 85 -0.04 -14.55 -9.33
CA TYR A 85 -0.68 -15.76 -9.84
C TYR A 85 -0.56 -15.72 -11.36
N GLU A 86 0.22 -16.63 -11.96
CA GLU A 86 0.19 -16.82 -13.40
C GLU A 86 -1.25 -17.22 -13.77
N GLU A 87 -1.95 -16.38 -14.53
CA GLU A 87 -3.16 -16.80 -15.22
C GLU A 87 -2.77 -17.91 -16.21
N ILE A 88 -3.19 -19.14 -15.94
CA ILE A 88 -3.08 -20.28 -16.85
C ILE A 88 -4.18 -20.18 -17.91
#